data_AF-A0A800CBZ3-F1
#
_entry.id   AF-A0A800CBZ3-F1
#
_cell.length_a   1.000
_cell.length_b   1.000
_cell.length_c   1.000
_cell.angle_alpha   90.00
_cell.angle_beta   90.00
_cell.angle_gamma   90.00
#
_symmetry.space_group_name_H-M   'P 1'
#
loop_
_entity.id
_entity.type
_entity.pdbx_description
1 polymer ?
#
loop_
_entity_poly.entity_id
_entity_poly.type
_entity_poly.pdbx_seq_one_letter_code
_entity_poly.pdbx_strand_id
1 'polypeptide(L)' 'MLLSAALTFDRPQGLADGTVADGKLDFDRLRQTRQEQKALDTLLQIARKHMGIHTLEDIPGLKATLLSVYTMQKHDAS' A
#
# COMPACT_ATOMS: atom_id res chain seq x y z
N MET A 1 26.38 -25.29 -17.61
CA MET A 1 25.82 -24.98 -16.28
C MET A 1 25.27 -23.57 -16.33
N LEU A 2 23.96 -23.37 -16.26
CA LEU A 2 23.35 -22.05 -16.10
C LEU A 2 23.46 -21.68 -14.62
N LEU A 3 24.38 -20.77 -14.29
CA LEU A 3 24.48 -20.17 -12.97
C LEU A 3 23.25 -19.30 -12.74
N SER A 4 22.36 -19.73 -11.86
CA SER A 4 21.30 -18.87 -11.33
C SER A 4 21.92 -17.87 -10.36
N ALA A 5 22.30 -16.70 -10.85
CA ALA A 5 22.69 -15.59 -9.99
C ALA A 5 21.49 -15.18 -9.12
N ALA A 6 21.71 -15.02 -7.81
CA ALA A 6 20.67 -14.59 -6.88
C ALA A 6 20.21 -13.18 -7.24
N LEU A 7 18.92 -13.03 -7.59
CA LEU A 7 18.32 -11.74 -7.90
C LEU A 7 18.26 -10.90 -6.60
N THR A 8 18.95 -9.77 -6.58
CA THR A 8 18.99 -8.85 -5.43
C THR A 8 18.38 -7.52 -5.82
N PHE A 9 17.46 -7.00 -5.00
CA PHE A 9 16.80 -5.71 -5.24
C PHE A 9 17.55 -4.60 -4.51
N ASP A 10 18.19 -3.69 -5.24
CA ASP A 10 19.06 -2.64 -4.66
C ASP A 10 18.37 -1.28 -4.53
N ARG A 11 17.25 -1.04 -5.24
CA ARG A 11 16.53 0.26 -5.25
C ARG A 11 15.04 0.09 -5.48
N PRO A 12 14.28 -0.42 -4.51
CA PRO A 12 12.83 -0.46 -4.64
C PRO A 12 12.26 0.96 -4.76
N GLN A 13 11.24 1.15 -5.61
CA GLN A 13 10.48 2.39 -5.75
C GLN A 13 8.99 2.07 -5.82
N GLY A 14 8.15 3.06 -5.46
CA GLY A 14 6.70 2.92 -5.51
C GLY A 14 6.18 1.88 -4.53
N LEU A 15 5.35 0.94 -5.00
CA LEU A 15 4.76 -0.11 -4.14
C LEU A 15 5.79 -1.04 -3.48
N ALA A 16 6.98 -1.16 -4.07
CA ALA A 16 8.05 -1.98 -3.52
C ALA A 16 8.90 -1.22 -2.48
N ASP A 17 8.74 0.12 -2.39
CA ASP A 17 9.48 0.95 -1.48
C ASP A 17 9.13 0.56 -0.02
N GLY A 18 10.15 0.25 0.77
CA GLY A 18 9.98 -0.32 2.10
C GLY A 18 9.51 -1.79 2.16
N THR A 19 9.35 -2.49 1.03
CA THR A 19 9.03 -3.93 1.00
C THR A 19 10.24 -4.81 0.69
N VAL A 20 11.43 -4.22 0.58
CA VAL A 20 12.69 -4.96 0.44
C VAL A 20 13.45 -4.88 1.75
N ALA A 21 13.81 -6.03 2.31
CA ALA A 21 14.66 -6.16 3.49
C ALA A 21 15.83 -7.09 3.14
N ASP A 22 17.05 -6.65 3.45
CA ASP A 22 18.30 -7.40 3.16
C ASP A 22 18.44 -7.83 1.69
N GLY A 23 18.01 -6.97 0.76
CA GLY A 23 18.06 -7.24 -0.68
C GLY A 23 17.05 -8.29 -1.17
N LYS A 24 16.17 -8.78 -0.28
CA LYS A 24 15.08 -9.71 -0.59
C LYS A 24 13.73 -9.00 -0.52
N LEU A 25 12.85 -9.39 -1.44
CA LEU A 25 11.49 -8.89 -1.44
C LEU A 25 10.66 -9.61 -0.36
N ASP A 26 10.07 -8.83 0.54
CA ASP A 26 9.04 -9.30 1.47
C ASP A 26 7.69 -9.31 0.75
N PHE A 27 7.30 -10.50 0.28
CA PHE A 27 6.07 -10.70 -0.47
C PHE A 27 4.81 -10.46 0.36
N ASP A 28 4.86 -10.70 1.67
CA ASP A 28 3.72 -10.51 2.55
C ASP A 28 3.49 -9.01 2.78
N ARG A 29 4.57 -8.27 3.03
CA ARG A 29 4.52 -6.80 3.13
C ARG A 29 4.08 -6.16 1.81
N LEU A 30 4.60 -6.62 0.68
CA LEU A 30 4.15 -6.16 -0.64
C LEU A 30 2.67 -6.42 -0.88
N ARG A 31 2.18 -7.61 -0.49
CA ARG A 31 0.76 -7.96 -0.60
C ARG A 31 -0.10 -7.04 0.26
N GLN A 32 0.34 -6.77 1.48
CA GLN A 32 -0.35 -5.85 2.39
C GLN A 32 -0.39 -4.43 1.83
N THR A 33 0.75 -3.86 1.44
CA THR A 33 0.84 -2.52 0.84
C THR A 33 -0.04 -2.39 -0.41
N ARG A 34 -0.09 -3.44 -1.24
CA ARG A 34 -0.97 -3.46 -2.43
C ARG A 34 -2.45 -3.48 -2.06
N GLN A 35 -2.84 -4.21 -1.01
CA GLN A 35 -4.22 -4.24 -0.53
C GLN A 35 -4.64 -2.87 0.03
N GLU A 36 -3.80 -2.25 0.84
CA GLU A 36 -4.02 -0.93 1.42
C GLU A 36 -4.15 0.14 0.33
N GLN A 37 -3.26 0.13 -0.67
CA GLN A 37 -3.33 1.06 -1.80
C GLN A 37 -4.65 0.91 -2.58
N LYS A 38 -5.08 -0.34 -2.85
CA LYS A 38 -6.35 -0.59 -3.53
C LYS A 38 -7.57 -0.11 -2.73
N ALA A 39 -7.53 -0.27 -1.41
CA ALA A 39 -8.56 0.25 -0.52
C ALA A 39 -8.62 1.78 -0.57
N LEU A 40 -7.46 2.44 -0.48
CA LEU A 40 -7.36 3.90 -0.61
C LEU A 40 -7.85 4.41 -1.96
N ASP A 41 -7.51 3.75 -3.06
CA ASP A 41 -7.99 4.15 -4.41
C ASP A 41 -9.52 4.07 -4.51
N THR A 42 -10.10 3.02 -3.91
CA THR A 42 -11.56 2.85 -3.85
C THR A 42 -12.22 3.95 -3.02
N LEU A 43 -11.66 4.24 -1.83
CA LEU A 43 -12.15 5.28 -0.95
C LEU A 43 -12.03 6.67 -1.59
N LEU A 44 -10.93 6.94 -2.30
CA LEU A 44 -10.73 8.17 -3.05
C LEU A 44 -11.75 8.30 -4.18
N GLN A 45 -12.09 7.23 -4.90
CA GLN A 45 -13.16 7.28 -5.91
C GLN A 45 -14.52 7.65 -5.30
N ILE A 46 -14.86 7.08 -4.14
CA ILE A 46 -16.10 7.40 -3.42
C ILE A 46 -16.08 8.87 -2.97
N ALA A 47 -14.97 9.31 -2.37
CA ALA A 47 -14.78 10.69 -1.90
C ALA A 47 -14.86 11.70 -3.05
N ARG A 48 -14.24 11.40 -4.21
CA ARG A 48 -14.37 12.20 -5.44
C ARG A 48 -15.82 12.34 -5.87
N LYS A 49 -16.54 11.21 -5.91
CA LYS A 49 -17.91 11.17 -6.42
C LYS A 49 -18.92 11.87 -5.51
N HIS A 50 -18.76 11.76 -4.20
CA HIS A 50 -19.77 12.20 -3.22
C HIS A 50 -19.39 13.45 -2.43
N MET A 51 -18.09 13.76 -2.32
CA MET A 51 -17.58 14.83 -1.45
C MET A 51 -16.75 15.87 -2.20
N GLY A 52 -16.48 15.68 -3.51
CA GLY A 52 -15.66 16.61 -4.29
C GLY A 52 -14.18 16.65 -3.88
N ILE A 53 -13.71 15.66 -3.11
CA ILE A 53 -12.31 15.54 -2.70
C ILE A 53 -11.53 14.91 -3.86
N HIS A 54 -10.59 15.63 -4.45
CA HIS A 54 -9.88 15.18 -5.65
C HIS A 54 -8.60 14.43 -5.31
N THR A 55 -7.95 14.77 -4.19
CA THR A 55 -6.76 14.12 -3.68
C THR A 55 -6.90 13.84 -2.20
N LEU A 56 -6.16 12.84 -1.69
CA LEU A 56 -6.18 12.53 -0.25
C LEU A 56 -5.38 13.56 0.56
N GLU A 57 -4.57 14.36 -0.13
CA GLU A 57 -3.80 15.47 0.41
C GLU A 57 -4.64 16.74 0.63
N ASP A 58 -5.80 16.87 -0.04
CA ASP A 58 -6.72 18.00 0.12
C ASP A 58 -7.22 18.15 1.57
N ILE A 59 -7.25 17.04 2.33
CA ILE A 59 -7.67 17.02 3.73
C ILE A 59 -6.53 16.47 4.60
N PRO A 60 -5.92 17.29 5.47
CA PRO A 60 -4.86 16.84 6.37
C PRO A 60 -5.32 15.64 7.22
N GLY A 61 -4.50 14.57 7.21
CA GLY A 61 -4.76 13.38 8.01
C GLY A 61 -5.80 12.41 7.42
N LEU A 62 -6.53 12.76 6.35
CA LEU A 62 -7.56 11.89 5.78
C LEU A 62 -7.00 10.53 5.37
N LYS A 63 -5.86 10.50 4.69
CA LYS A 63 -5.18 9.25 4.31
C LYS A 63 -4.90 8.35 5.52
N ALA A 64 -4.37 8.92 6.61
CA ALA A 64 -4.06 8.16 7.82
C ALA A 64 -5.33 7.63 8.49
N THR A 65 -6.37 8.45 8.58
CA THR A 65 -7.68 8.07 9.13
C THR A 65 -8.34 6.94 8.31
N LEU A 66 -8.29 7.02 6.99
CA LEU A 66 -8.84 5.97 6.13
C LEU A 66 -8.07 4.64 6.27
N LEU A 67 -6.74 4.71 6.37
CA LEU A 67 -5.92 3.53 6.63
C LEU A 67 -6.23 2.92 8.01
N SER A 68 -6.35 3.74 9.06
CA SER A 68 -6.63 3.22 10.41
C SER A 68 -7.97 2.50 10.46
N VAL A 69 -9.03 3.08 9.88
CA VAL A 69 -10.36 2.44 9.82
C VAL A 69 -10.31 1.13 9.03
N TYR A 70 -9.61 1.10 7.89
CA TYR A 70 -9.44 -0.11 7.09
C TYR A 70 -8.73 -1.22 7.88
N THR A 71 -7.66 -0.87 8.60
CA THR A 71 -6.92 -1.85 9.43
C THR A 71 -7.75 -2.36 10.62
N MET A 72 -8.55 -1.50 11.25
CA MET A 72 -9.45 -1.90 12.35
C MET A 72 -10.51 -2.89 11.87
N GLN A 73 -11.18 -2.62 10.74
CA GLN A 73 -12.15 -3.56 10.17
C GLN A 73 -11.55 -4.94 9.82
N LYS A 74 -10.31 -4.98 9.34
CA LYS A 74 -9.63 -6.25 9.03
C LYS A 74 -9.33 -7.06 10.31
N HIS A 75 -9.04 -6.38 11.42
CA HIS A 75 -8.79 -7.01 12.70
C HIS A 75 -10.08 -7.53 13.36
N ASP A 76 -11.21 -6.84 13.18
CA ASP A 76 -12.52 -7.28 13.70
C ASP A 76 -13.17 -8.40 12.86
N ALA A 77 -12.72 -8.60 11.62
CA ALA A 77 -13.22 -9.64 10.71
C ALA A 77 -12.37 -10.94 10.67
N SER A 78 -11.33 -11.02 11.52
CA SER A 78 -10.45 -12.21 11.69
C SER A 78 -10.79 -12.94 12.98
#